data_AF-A0A6A8AEP1-F1
#
_entry.id   AF-A0A6A8AEP1-F1
#
_cell.length_a   1.000
_cell.length_b   1.000
_cell.length_c   1.000
_cell.angle_alpha   90.00
_cell.angle_beta   90.00
_cell.angle_gamma   90.00
#
_symmetry.space_group_name_H-M   'P 1'
#
loop_
_entity.id
_entity.type
_entity.pdbx_description
1 polymer ?
#
loop_
_entity_poly.entity_id
_entity_poly.type
_entity_poly.pdbx_seq_one_letter_code
_entity_poly.pdbx_strand_id
1 'polypeptide(L)'
;MGKFTGGLKIALIIGLGVIVPGAALVIGAVGWWTYSGLQGERDKPLVRFARMLSNNDRKVVEMAKALEEEPEKAFARADFSEVVGEGWDPSEDANTTALVYFAANSRFDRARLYERLALFDWKESGDEVADAFDAMLTASGVGKPSPSERQAILKEARDLAGEYTELPVLIGRYDRFFRSAGLQLTHLNTNSDAYLLVSLPQKAADCWTGAKLPDARLGEGQQLFVEPAIMQSGAFIKDHLPNLLPHIENAAQKPFPKSACLPIRHVLRDMIFGQSEKAPAGLRPTSMTTTTDSAPLASTESLKPDMPALIDRADRWLRANRPGFYAGLKPGVSDAELDAYERRFGLTLPPELRLVWKWKNGSPDDPLVGDESSDALLHNHRFISLDDSGETKAELDGMIGADFESPEWWKREWIPFTTSWGGDHYAVEISDGKSRVIDFRHDEETRNILAPSFAEWFEQFVVTMERGELELS
;
A
#
# COMPACT_ATOMS: atom_id res chain seq x y z
N MET A 1 22.17 -34.48 -31.03
CA MET A 1 23.36 -34.57 -30.17
C MET A 1 23.40 -33.32 -29.30
N GLY A 2 23.10 -33.41 -28.00
CA GLY A 2 23.04 -32.20 -27.15
C GLY A 2 22.43 -32.34 -25.75
N LYS A 3 22.34 -33.56 -25.19
CA LYS A 3 21.90 -33.79 -23.80
C LYS A 3 22.74 -34.91 -23.18
N PHE A 4 24.03 -34.66 -22.93
CA PHE A 4 24.91 -35.59 -22.21
C PHE A 4 26.09 -34.91 -21.49
N THR A 5 26.04 -33.59 -21.27
CA THR A 5 27.18 -32.80 -20.79
C THR A 5 27.22 -32.60 -19.26
N GLY A 6 26.15 -32.91 -18.53
CA GLY A 6 26.09 -32.76 -17.06
C GLY A 6 26.80 -33.87 -16.29
N GLY A 7 26.54 -35.12 -16.63
CA GLY A 7 27.11 -36.29 -15.92
C GLY A 7 28.62 -36.44 -16.11
N LEU A 8 29.14 -36.11 -17.29
CA LEU A 8 30.57 -36.18 -17.59
C LEU A 8 31.40 -35.18 -16.77
N LYS A 9 30.84 -34.00 -16.45
CA LYS A 9 31.50 -32.98 -15.63
C LYS A 9 31.65 -33.42 -14.17
N ILE A 10 30.62 -34.08 -13.61
CA ILE A 10 30.65 -34.57 -12.23
C ILE A 10 31.64 -35.73 -12.09
N ALA A 11 31.68 -36.65 -13.05
CA ALA A 11 32.64 -37.76 -13.06
C ALA A 11 34.10 -37.30 -13.19
N LEU A 12 34.37 -36.27 -14.00
CA LEU A 12 35.71 -35.70 -14.16
C LEU A 12 36.21 -35.01 -12.87
N ILE A 13 35.32 -34.32 -12.15
CA ILE A 13 35.60 -33.65 -10.88
C ILE A 13 35.91 -34.67 -9.77
N ILE A 14 35.16 -35.77 -9.72
CA ILE A 14 35.41 -36.87 -8.77
C ILE A 14 36.74 -37.58 -9.08
N GLY A 15 37.04 -37.81 -10.36
CA GLY A 15 38.32 -38.42 -10.79
C GLY A 15 39.56 -37.59 -10.46
N LEU A 16 39.49 -36.26 -10.58
CA LEU A 16 40.58 -35.34 -10.24
C LEU A 16 40.83 -35.23 -8.72
N GLY A 17 39.78 -35.38 -7.90
CA GLY A 17 39.88 -35.32 -6.43
C GLY A 17 40.64 -36.48 -5.79
N VAL A 18 40.81 -37.61 -6.50
CA VAL A 18 41.50 -38.82 -6.01
C VAL A 18 43.01 -38.80 -6.32
N ILE A 19 43.44 -38.07 -7.35
CA ILE A 19 44.82 -38.15 -7.87
C ILE A 19 45.76 -37.11 -7.22
N VAL A 20 45.22 -35.97 -6.76
CA VAL A 20 46.02 -34.87 -6.20
C VAL A 20 45.61 -34.62 -4.74
N PRO A 21 46.47 -34.91 -3.75
CA PRO A 21 46.22 -34.56 -2.36
C PRO A 21 45.93 -33.05 -2.24
N GLY A 22 44.74 -32.70 -1.73
CA GLY A 22 44.27 -31.32 -1.63
C GLY A 22 43.30 -30.88 -2.72
N ALA A 23 43.20 -31.58 -3.86
CA ALA A 23 42.24 -31.23 -4.92
C ALA A 23 40.79 -31.38 -4.47
N ALA A 24 40.45 -32.39 -3.66
CA ALA A 24 39.12 -32.51 -3.07
C ALA A 24 38.75 -31.32 -2.15
N LEU A 25 39.73 -30.76 -1.45
CA LEU A 25 39.55 -29.61 -0.56
C LEU A 25 39.38 -28.32 -1.35
N VAL A 26 40.16 -28.14 -2.43
CA VAL A 26 40.01 -27.02 -3.37
C VAL A 26 38.69 -27.12 -4.15
N ILE A 27 38.32 -28.29 -4.65
CA ILE A 27 37.05 -28.53 -5.34
C ILE A 27 35.87 -28.35 -4.39
N GLY A 28 35.99 -28.80 -3.14
CA GLY A 28 34.98 -28.57 -2.10
C GLY A 28 34.83 -27.10 -1.76
N ALA A 29 35.96 -26.37 -1.61
CA ALA A 29 35.96 -24.94 -1.32
C ALA A 29 35.43 -24.12 -2.51
N VAL A 30 35.83 -24.43 -3.73
CA VAL A 30 35.31 -23.80 -4.96
C VAL A 30 33.83 -24.14 -5.12
N GLY A 31 33.44 -25.41 -4.98
CA GLY A 31 32.05 -25.84 -5.07
C GLY A 31 31.15 -25.15 -4.04
N TRP A 32 31.60 -25.06 -2.79
CA TRP A 32 30.94 -24.29 -1.73
C TRP A 32 30.89 -22.81 -2.07
N TRP A 33 31.99 -22.21 -2.52
CA TRP A 33 32.08 -20.80 -2.90
C TRP A 33 31.14 -20.45 -4.05
N THR A 34 31.06 -21.28 -5.08
CA THR A 34 30.13 -21.12 -6.21
C THR A 34 28.69 -21.34 -5.76
N TYR A 35 28.44 -22.33 -4.89
CA TYR A 35 27.12 -22.60 -4.34
C TYR A 35 26.62 -21.42 -3.48
N SER A 36 27.39 -20.98 -2.49
CA SER A 36 27.11 -19.80 -1.67
C SER A 36 26.91 -18.54 -2.52
N GLY A 37 27.70 -18.36 -3.59
CA GLY A 37 27.53 -17.26 -4.54
C GLY A 37 26.21 -17.34 -5.31
N LEU A 38 25.83 -18.53 -5.79
CA LEU A 38 24.54 -18.76 -6.47
C LEU A 38 23.34 -18.63 -5.53
N GLN A 39 23.52 -18.97 -4.26
CA GLN A 39 22.51 -18.85 -3.21
C GLN A 39 22.41 -17.43 -2.62
N GLY A 40 23.19 -16.49 -3.14
CA GLY A 40 23.22 -15.10 -2.68
C GLY A 40 23.66 -14.92 -1.23
N GLU A 41 24.40 -15.88 -0.66
CA GLU A 41 24.81 -15.82 0.76
C GLU A 41 25.74 -14.65 1.08
N ARG A 42 26.35 -14.07 0.04
CA ARG A 42 27.20 -12.89 0.12
C ARG A 42 26.53 -11.63 -0.38
N ASP A 43 25.35 -11.76 -0.99
CA ASP A 43 24.60 -10.62 -1.44
C ASP A 43 24.11 -9.82 -0.23
N LYS A 44 23.95 -8.50 -0.38
CA LYS A 44 23.35 -7.63 0.63
C LYS A 44 21.87 -7.96 0.81
N PRO A 45 21.24 -7.58 1.96
CA PRO A 45 19.84 -7.89 2.25
C PRO A 45 18.87 -7.55 1.11
N LEU A 46 19.01 -6.38 0.50
CA LEU A 46 18.16 -5.92 -0.60
C LEU A 46 18.23 -6.86 -1.82
N VAL A 47 19.44 -7.27 -2.22
CA VAL A 47 19.65 -8.20 -3.34
C VAL A 47 19.13 -9.60 -3.00
N ARG A 48 19.24 -10.04 -1.74
CA ARG A 48 18.65 -11.31 -1.32
C ARG A 48 17.12 -11.29 -1.41
N PHE A 49 16.52 -10.16 -1.05
CA PHE A 49 15.07 -9.96 -1.16
C PHE A 49 14.60 -9.92 -2.62
N ALA A 50 15.31 -9.19 -3.48
CA ALA A 50 15.06 -9.17 -4.92
C ALA A 50 15.07 -10.57 -5.52
N ARG A 51 16.03 -11.42 -5.14
CA ARG A 51 16.11 -12.83 -5.57
C ARG A 51 14.92 -13.66 -5.10
N MET A 52 14.43 -13.42 -3.89
CA MET A 52 13.27 -14.11 -3.34
C MET A 52 12.02 -13.77 -4.16
N LEU A 53 11.75 -12.49 -4.38
CA LEU A 53 10.59 -12.03 -5.15
C LEU A 53 10.67 -12.49 -6.61
N SER A 54 11.80 -12.22 -7.27
CA SER A 54 11.95 -12.46 -8.71
C SER A 54 12.27 -13.90 -9.09
N ASN A 55 12.40 -14.80 -8.11
CA ASN A 55 12.91 -16.16 -8.33
C ASN A 55 14.27 -16.18 -9.06
N ASN A 56 15.21 -15.35 -8.62
CA ASN A 56 16.53 -15.15 -9.22
C ASN A 56 16.50 -14.67 -10.68
N ASP A 57 15.52 -13.87 -11.08
CA ASP A 57 15.58 -13.22 -12.37
C ASP A 57 16.87 -12.39 -12.47
N ARG A 58 17.63 -12.62 -13.53
CA ARG A 58 18.97 -12.05 -13.68
C ARG A 58 18.92 -10.53 -13.76
N LYS A 59 17.96 -9.95 -14.50
CA LYS A 59 17.84 -8.50 -14.67
C LYS A 59 17.45 -7.84 -13.35
N VAL A 60 16.52 -8.46 -12.61
CA VAL A 60 16.12 -8.00 -11.28
C VAL A 60 17.28 -8.00 -10.29
N VAL A 61 18.05 -9.08 -10.26
CA VAL A 61 19.20 -9.20 -9.37
C VAL A 61 20.31 -8.21 -9.74
N GLU A 62 20.57 -8.02 -11.04
CA GLU A 62 21.55 -7.05 -11.52
C GLU A 62 21.12 -5.61 -11.22
N MET A 63 19.82 -5.28 -11.30
CA MET A 63 19.32 -3.97 -10.90
C MET A 63 19.40 -3.75 -9.39
N ALA A 64 18.97 -4.72 -8.58
CA ALA A 64 19.06 -4.64 -7.12
C ALA A 64 20.51 -4.48 -6.65
N LYS A 65 21.48 -5.12 -7.33
CA LYS A 65 22.91 -4.91 -7.08
C LYS A 65 23.36 -3.49 -7.44
N ALA A 66 22.93 -2.98 -8.59
CA ALA A 66 23.25 -1.63 -9.01
C ALA A 66 22.69 -0.58 -8.02
N LEU A 67 21.47 -0.75 -7.55
CA LEU A 67 20.83 0.10 -6.53
C LEU A 67 21.59 0.08 -5.20
N GLU A 68 22.12 -1.07 -4.80
CA GLU A 68 22.92 -1.22 -3.57
C GLU A 68 24.35 -0.67 -3.66
N GLU A 69 24.90 -0.58 -4.86
CA GLU A 69 26.27 -0.13 -5.08
C GLU A 69 26.32 1.37 -5.40
N GLU A 70 25.51 1.82 -6.38
CA GLU A 70 25.51 3.19 -6.90
C GLU A 70 24.09 3.60 -7.35
N PRO A 71 23.18 3.96 -6.43
CA PRO A 71 21.76 4.25 -6.73
C PRO A 71 21.58 5.24 -7.90
N GLU A 72 22.30 6.36 -7.88
CA GLU A 72 22.20 7.40 -8.93
C GLU A 72 22.55 6.86 -10.32
N LYS A 73 23.55 5.98 -10.42
CA LYS A 73 23.92 5.34 -11.69
C LYS A 73 22.93 4.27 -12.09
N ALA A 74 22.33 3.57 -11.13
CA ALA A 74 21.30 2.59 -11.39
C ALA A 74 20.08 3.28 -12.05
N PHE A 75 19.64 4.42 -11.50
CA PHE A 75 18.54 5.22 -12.05
C PHE A 75 18.83 5.74 -13.47
N ALA A 76 20.10 6.03 -13.77
CA ALA A 76 20.53 6.49 -15.09
C ALA A 76 20.70 5.36 -16.13
N ARG A 77 20.48 4.08 -15.77
CA ARG A 77 20.62 2.98 -16.73
C ARG A 77 19.53 3.06 -17.82
N ALA A 78 19.92 2.80 -19.06
CA ALA A 78 18.97 2.80 -20.18
C ALA A 78 17.90 1.69 -20.08
N ASP A 79 18.19 0.60 -19.37
CA ASP A 79 17.23 -0.47 -19.09
C ASP A 79 16.44 -0.22 -17.79
N PHE A 80 16.63 0.90 -17.10
CA PHE A 80 16.00 1.15 -15.82
C PHE A 80 14.47 1.12 -15.92
N SER A 81 13.86 1.92 -16.78
CA SER A 81 12.39 1.92 -16.99
C SER A 81 11.84 0.61 -17.56
N GLU A 82 12.62 -0.11 -18.37
CA GLU A 82 12.25 -1.45 -18.84
C GLU A 82 12.12 -2.42 -17.66
N VAL A 83 13.05 -2.30 -16.72
CA VAL A 83 13.22 -3.24 -15.62
C VAL A 83 12.36 -2.82 -14.40
N VAL A 84 12.06 -1.54 -14.19
CA VAL A 84 11.32 -1.00 -13.02
C VAL A 84 9.84 -0.71 -13.32
N GLY A 85 9.50 -0.43 -14.58
CA GLY A 85 8.19 0.09 -14.97
C GLY A 85 8.23 1.58 -15.34
N GLU A 86 7.26 2.01 -16.14
CA GLU A 86 7.04 3.42 -16.49
C GLU A 86 6.28 4.11 -15.33
N GLY A 87 6.61 5.36 -15.00
CA GLY A 87 5.93 6.12 -13.93
C GLY A 87 6.53 6.00 -12.52
N TRP A 88 7.76 5.51 -12.39
CA TRP A 88 8.47 5.45 -11.11
C TRP A 88 9.41 6.65 -10.92
N ASP A 89 9.35 7.31 -9.76
CA ASP A 89 10.19 8.48 -9.44
C ASP A 89 11.31 8.13 -8.41
N PRO A 90 12.60 8.14 -8.83
CA PRO A 90 13.75 7.90 -7.95
C PRO A 90 13.97 8.90 -6.83
N SER A 91 13.38 10.08 -6.93
CA SER A 91 13.51 11.14 -5.93
C SER A 91 12.56 10.93 -4.76
N GLU A 92 11.41 10.28 -5.00
CA GLU A 92 10.34 10.07 -4.02
C GLU A 92 10.38 8.66 -3.41
N ASP A 93 10.79 7.66 -4.19
CA ASP A 93 10.76 6.27 -3.74
C ASP A 93 12.06 5.80 -3.08
N ALA A 94 11.91 5.24 -1.87
CA ALA A 94 12.98 4.63 -1.11
C ALA A 94 13.47 3.32 -1.73
N ASN A 95 14.71 2.87 -1.48
CA ASN A 95 15.31 1.74 -2.19
C ASN A 95 14.52 0.42 -2.06
N THR A 96 13.84 0.20 -0.94
CA THR A 96 13.06 -1.03 -0.68
C THR A 96 11.67 -0.94 -1.30
N THR A 97 11.03 0.23 -1.21
CA THR A 97 9.78 0.57 -1.90
C THR A 97 9.97 0.51 -3.41
N ALA A 98 11.09 1.05 -3.91
CA ALA A 98 11.51 0.97 -5.30
C ALA A 98 11.60 -0.47 -5.77
N LEU A 99 12.16 -1.39 -4.98
CA LEU A 99 12.24 -2.80 -5.36
C LEU A 99 10.91 -3.55 -5.33
N VAL A 100 10.03 -3.16 -4.43
CA VAL A 100 8.65 -3.64 -4.36
C VAL A 100 7.87 -3.17 -5.58
N TYR A 101 7.94 -1.88 -5.88
CA TYR A 101 7.28 -1.24 -7.01
C TYR A 101 7.83 -1.78 -8.32
N PHE A 102 9.15 -1.95 -8.39
CA PHE A 102 9.86 -2.67 -9.44
C PHE A 102 9.36 -4.11 -9.59
N ALA A 103 9.23 -4.87 -8.51
CA ALA A 103 8.72 -6.25 -8.60
C ALA A 103 7.26 -6.30 -9.05
N ALA A 104 6.45 -5.30 -8.69
CA ALA A 104 5.05 -5.17 -9.09
C ALA A 104 4.87 -4.70 -10.55
N ASN A 105 5.69 -3.74 -11.01
CA ASN A 105 5.55 -3.06 -12.31
C ASN A 105 6.52 -3.54 -13.39
N SER A 106 7.54 -4.32 -13.05
CA SER A 106 8.47 -4.88 -14.03
C SER A 106 7.76 -5.81 -15.01
N ARG A 107 7.89 -5.52 -16.32
CA ARG A 107 7.23 -6.21 -17.44
C ARG A 107 7.76 -7.63 -17.70
N PHE A 108 8.27 -8.36 -16.70
CA PHE A 108 8.86 -9.69 -16.88
C PHE A 108 7.81 -10.80 -16.78
N ASP A 109 7.64 -11.54 -17.89
CA ASP A 109 6.73 -12.68 -18.06
C ASP A 109 5.47 -12.58 -17.19
N ARG A 110 4.65 -11.57 -17.51
CA ARG A 110 3.43 -11.13 -16.80
C ARG A 110 2.58 -12.27 -16.21
N ALA A 111 2.64 -13.48 -16.77
CA ALA A 111 1.88 -14.63 -16.31
C ALA A 111 2.33 -15.23 -14.97
N ARG A 112 3.59 -15.11 -14.50
CA ARG A 112 4.05 -15.89 -13.33
C ARG A 112 4.15 -15.14 -12.01
N LEU A 113 4.49 -13.85 -12.07
CA LEU A 113 4.74 -13.02 -10.89
C LEU A 113 3.54 -12.14 -10.54
N TYR A 114 2.89 -11.55 -11.56
CA TYR A 114 1.67 -10.76 -11.40
C TYR A 114 0.53 -11.60 -10.84
N GLU A 115 0.43 -12.86 -11.27
CA GLU A 115 -0.56 -13.76 -10.71
C GLU A 115 -0.12 -14.33 -9.34
N ARG A 116 0.89 -13.79 -8.64
CA ARG A 116 1.27 -14.23 -7.28
C ARG A 116 1.58 -13.09 -6.33
N LEU A 117 1.53 -11.87 -6.82
CA LEU A 117 1.74 -10.63 -6.09
C LEU A 117 0.55 -9.74 -6.39
N ALA A 118 -0.07 -9.20 -5.36
CA ALA A 118 -1.13 -8.23 -5.49
C ALA A 118 -0.85 -7.07 -4.55
N LEU A 119 -0.95 -5.87 -5.08
CA LEU A 119 -0.91 -4.62 -4.32
C LEU A 119 -2.36 -4.17 -4.22
N PHE A 120 -2.83 -3.95 -3.00
CA PHE A 120 -4.16 -3.47 -2.72
C PHE A 120 -4.06 -2.12 -2.05
N ASP A 121 -4.75 -1.12 -2.57
CA ASP A 121 -5.10 0.04 -1.76
C ASP A 121 -6.12 -0.41 -0.68
N TRP A 122 -6.07 0.17 0.53
CA TRP A 122 -7.08 -0.07 1.57
C TRP A 122 -8.51 0.26 1.11
N LYS A 123 -8.64 1.08 0.06
CA LYS A 123 -9.90 1.44 -0.59
C LYS A 123 -10.43 0.40 -1.58
N GLU A 124 -9.63 -0.59 -1.96
CA GLU A 124 -10.07 -1.60 -2.93
C GLU A 124 -11.27 -2.40 -2.41
N SER A 125 -12.23 -2.61 -3.29
CA SER A 125 -13.45 -3.34 -2.94
C SER A 125 -13.12 -4.80 -2.63
N GLY A 126 -13.91 -5.44 -1.76
CA GLY A 126 -13.71 -6.86 -1.49
C GLY A 126 -13.77 -7.74 -2.74
N ASP A 127 -14.50 -7.31 -3.78
CA ASP A 127 -14.55 -8.03 -5.06
C ASP A 127 -13.20 -8.01 -5.80
N GLU A 128 -12.51 -6.87 -5.84
CA GLU A 128 -11.18 -6.74 -6.45
C GLU A 128 -10.15 -7.58 -5.69
N VAL A 129 -10.19 -7.51 -4.36
CA VAL A 129 -9.34 -8.32 -3.48
C VAL A 129 -9.58 -9.82 -3.73
N ALA A 130 -10.84 -10.24 -3.78
CA ALA A 130 -11.19 -11.64 -4.03
C ALA A 130 -10.82 -12.09 -5.45
N ASP A 131 -10.90 -11.23 -6.46
CA ASP A 131 -10.46 -11.52 -7.82
C ASP A 131 -8.95 -11.71 -7.90
N ALA A 132 -8.18 -10.85 -7.23
CA ALA A 132 -6.74 -10.98 -7.13
C ALA A 132 -6.35 -12.27 -6.40
N PHE A 133 -6.98 -12.60 -5.26
CA PHE A 133 -6.71 -13.87 -4.57
C PHE A 133 -7.08 -15.09 -5.42
N ASP A 134 -8.19 -15.03 -6.15
CA ASP A 134 -8.59 -16.07 -7.10
C ASP A 134 -7.54 -16.25 -8.21
N ALA A 135 -7.01 -15.14 -8.76
CA ALA A 135 -5.92 -15.16 -9.72
C ALA A 135 -4.66 -15.79 -9.12
N MET A 136 -4.33 -15.43 -7.86
CA MET A 136 -3.18 -15.98 -7.14
C MET A 136 -3.24 -17.49 -6.92
N LEU A 137 -4.42 -17.99 -6.58
CA LEU A 137 -4.67 -19.42 -6.45
C LEU A 137 -4.55 -20.12 -7.81
N THR A 138 -5.14 -19.53 -8.85
CA THR A 138 -5.12 -20.08 -10.23
C THR A 138 -3.70 -20.22 -10.76
N ALA A 139 -2.87 -19.18 -10.61
CA ALA A 139 -1.44 -19.18 -10.98
C ALA A 139 -0.59 -20.21 -10.26
N SER A 140 -1.04 -20.55 -9.06
CA SER A 140 -0.40 -21.52 -8.20
C SER A 140 -0.87 -22.94 -8.50
N GLY A 141 -1.79 -23.12 -9.44
CA GLY A 141 -2.40 -24.41 -9.76
C GLY A 141 -3.31 -24.92 -8.65
N VAL A 142 -3.85 -24.02 -7.83
CA VAL A 142 -4.66 -24.33 -6.65
C VAL A 142 -6.13 -24.08 -6.95
N GLY A 143 -7.00 -24.94 -6.41
CA GLY A 143 -8.44 -24.73 -6.49
C GLY A 143 -8.84 -23.46 -5.72
N LYS A 144 -9.54 -22.56 -6.41
CA LYS A 144 -10.13 -21.35 -5.82
C LYS A 144 -11.53 -21.65 -5.23
N PRO A 145 -12.10 -20.76 -4.39
CA PRO A 145 -13.43 -20.97 -3.84
C PRO A 145 -14.48 -21.21 -4.93
N SER A 146 -15.47 -22.04 -4.64
CA SER A 146 -16.63 -22.15 -5.54
C SER A 146 -17.36 -20.79 -5.63
N PRO A 147 -18.08 -20.46 -6.72
CA PRO A 147 -18.77 -19.17 -6.84
C PRO A 147 -19.70 -18.86 -5.66
N SER A 148 -20.42 -19.86 -5.16
CA SER A 148 -21.29 -19.72 -3.98
C SER A 148 -20.50 -19.46 -2.69
N GLU A 149 -19.34 -20.07 -2.55
CA GLU A 149 -18.46 -19.90 -1.39
C GLU A 149 -17.77 -18.54 -1.43
N ARG A 150 -17.29 -18.12 -2.61
CA ARG A 150 -16.77 -16.76 -2.85
C ARG A 150 -17.82 -15.71 -2.51
N GLN A 151 -19.06 -15.89 -2.97
CA GLN A 151 -20.14 -14.95 -2.67
C GLN A 151 -20.49 -14.91 -1.18
N ALA A 152 -20.47 -16.06 -0.49
CA ALA A 152 -20.68 -16.11 0.96
C ALA A 152 -19.55 -15.40 1.71
N ILE A 153 -18.30 -15.62 1.31
CA ILE A 153 -17.12 -14.94 1.88
C ILE A 153 -17.23 -13.41 1.68
N LEU A 154 -17.57 -12.95 0.48
CA LEU A 154 -17.75 -11.53 0.18
C LEU A 154 -18.92 -10.90 0.93
N LYS A 155 -20.03 -11.63 1.05
CA LYS A 155 -21.17 -11.16 1.83
C LYS A 155 -20.77 -10.99 3.29
N GLU A 156 -20.08 -11.98 3.86
CA GLU A 156 -19.60 -11.90 5.23
C GLU A 156 -18.59 -10.75 5.41
N ALA A 157 -17.64 -10.59 4.48
CA ALA A 157 -16.70 -9.47 4.51
C ALA A 157 -17.43 -8.12 4.55
N ARG A 158 -18.44 -7.93 3.69
CA ARG A 158 -19.28 -6.72 3.68
C ARG A 158 -20.10 -6.56 4.97
N ASP A 159 -20.71 -7.64 5.47
CA ASP A 159 -21.51 -7.61 6.70
C ASP A 159 -20.64 -7.23 7.92
N LEU A 160 -19.37 -7.60 7.90
CA LEU A 160 -18.38 -7.39 8.97
C LEU A 160 -17.45 -6.20 8.71
N ALA A 161 -17.61 -5.48 7.59
CA ALA A 161 -16.69 -4.42 7.16
C ALA A 161 -16.61 -3.28 8.19
N GLY A 162 -17.72 -2.97 8.86
CA GLY A 162 -17.75 -1.95 9.93
C GLY A 162 -17.02 -2.33 11.22
N GLU A 163 -16.70 -3.61 11.42
CA GLU A 163 -15.98 -4.09 12.61
C GLU A 163 -14.51 -4.45 12.31
N TYR A 164 -14.24 -5.01 11.12
CA TYR A 164 -12.91 -5.56 10.80
C TYR A 164 -12.30 -5.07 9.48
N THR A 165 -12.98 -4.23 8.69
CA THR A 165 -12.72 -3.99 7.26
C THR A 165 -12.80 -5.27 6.40
N GLU A 166 -13.04 -5.15 5.09
CA GLU A 166 -13.27 -6.35 4.26
C GLU A 166 -12.00 -7.19 4.09
N LEU A 167 -10.84 -6.56 3.93
CA LEU A 167 -9.59 -7.26 3.62
C LEU A 167 -9.14 -8.25 4.71
N PRO A 168 -9.12 -7.93 6.02
CA PRO A 168 -8.81 -8.89 7.07
C PRO A 168 -9.77 -10.09 7.10
N VAL A 169 -11.05 -9.88 6.81
CA VAL A 169 -12.03 -10.98 6.69
C VAL A 169 -11.68 -11.85 5.49
N LEU A 170 -11.39 -11.24 4.34
CA LEU A 170 -10.98 -11.94 3.12
C LEU A 170 -9.69 -12.73 3.32
N ILE A 171 -8.64 -12.14 3.91
CA ILE A 171 -7.39 -12.82 4.26
C ILE A 171 -7.67 -14.05 5.12
N GLY A 172 -8.44 -13.90 6.20
CA GLY A 172 -8.76 -15.00 7.11
C GLY A 172 -9.55 -16.13 6.42
N ARG A 173 -10.45 -15.80 5.50
CA ARG A 173 -11.24 -16.78 4.74
C ARG A 173 -10.44 -17.43 3.60
N TYR A 174 -9.58 -16.68 2.92
CA TYR A 174 -8.77 -17.18 1.81
C TYR A 174 -7.52 -17.96 2.24
N ASP A 175 -6.99 -17.71 3.44
CA ASP A 175 -5.78 -18.34 3.98
C ASP A 175 -5.81 -19.88 3.85
N ARG A 176 -6.98 -20.51 4.09
CA ARG A 176 -7.14 -21.97 3.98
C ARG A 176 -6.82 -22.51 2.58
N PHE A 177 -7.14 -21.77 1.52
CA PHE A 177 -6.92 -22.21 0.14
C PHE A 177 -5.43 -22.22 -0.17
N PHE A 178 -4.73 -21.14 0.18
CA PHE A 178 -3.27 -21.07 0.04
C PHE A 178 -2.59 -22.17 0.86
N ARG A 179 -2.95 -22.34 2.14
CA ARG A 179 -2.35 -23.36 3.01
C ARG A 179 -2.63 -24.79 2.56
N SER A 180 -3.80 -25.07 1.99
CA SER A 180 -4.13 -26.41 1.46
C SER A 180 -3.17 -26.85 0.36
N ALA A 181 -2.53 -25.90 -0.32
CA ALA A 181 -1.52 -26.13 -1.35
C ALA A 181 -0.07 -25.99 -0.85
N GLY A 182 0.15 -25.85 0.46
CA GLY A 182 1.48 -25.59 1.02
C GLY A 182 2.03 -24.19 0.67
N LEU A 183 1.14 -23.24 0.42
CA LEU A 183 1.45 -21.82 0.21
C LEU A 183 1.07 -21.01 1.45
N GLN A 184 1.65 -19.83 1.59
CA GLN A 184 1.33 -18.82 2.57
C GLN A 184 1.15 -17.49 1.85
N LEU A 185 0.00 -16.87 2.07
CA LEU A 185 -0.21 -15.47 1.76
C LEU A 185 0.65 -14.64 2.72
N THR A 186 1.58 -13.88 2.18
CA THR A 186 2.61 -13.16 2.92
C THR A 186 2.44 -11.67 2.67
N HIS A 187 2.35 -10.91 3.75
CA HIS A 187 2.32 -9.46 3.72
C HIS A 187 3.75 -8.92 3.72
N LEU A 188 4.02 -8.02 2.78
CA LEU A 188 5.25 -7.26 2.67
C LEU A 188 4.93 -5.84 3.13
N ASN A 189 4.99 -5.63 4.44
CA ASN A 189 4.62 -4.35 5.03
C ASN A 189 5.66 -3.30 4.63
N THR A 190 5.25 -2.37 3.77
CA THR A 190 6.01 -1.21 3.31
C THR A 190 5.89 -0.01 4.24
N ASN A 191 5.14 -0.12 5.34
CA ASN A 191 4.64 0.98 6.16
C ASN A 191 3.86 2.03 5.36
N SER A 192 3.25 1.63 4.24
CA SER A 192 2.26 2.43 3.52
C SER A 192 0.85 1.97 3.90
N ASP A 193 -0.14 2.74 3.45
CA ASP A 193 -1.57 2.45 3.54
C ASP A 193 -2.05 1.36 2.55
N ALA A 194 -1.14 0.87 1.71
CA ALA A 194 -1.39 -0.23 0.78
C ALA A 194 -0.94 -1.59 1.35
N TYR A 195 -1.73 -2.63 1.07
CA TYR A 195 -1.38 -4.01 1.39
C TYR A 195 -0.68 -4.67 0.22
N LEU A 196 0.60 -4.97 0.40
CA LEU A 196 1.34 -5.77 -0.58
C LEU A 196 1.36 -7.24 -0.17
N LEU A 197 0.60 -8.05 -0.91
CA LEU A 197 0.43 -9.48 -0.61
C LEU A 197 1.09 -10.34 -1.69
N VAL A 198 1.90 -11.30 -1.25
CA VAL A 198 2.56 -12.28 -2.13
C VAL A 198 2.26 -13.71 -1.69
N SER A 199 1.94 -14.58 -2.63
CA SER A 199 1.79 -16.02 -2.39
C SER A 199 3.15 -16.71 -2.51
N LEU A 200 3.65 -17.20 -1.39
CA LEU A 200 4.93 -17.92 -1.31
C LEU A 200 4.72 -19.35 -0.85
N PRO A 201 5.55 -20.31 -1.29
CA PRO A 201 5.62 -21.60 -0.64
C PRO A 201 5.86 -21.44 0.87
N GLN A 202 5.14 -22.18 1.70
CA GLN A 202 5.12 -21.97 3.14
C GLN A 202 6.52 -22.02 3.76
N LYS A 203 7.38 -22.95 3.33
CA LYS A 203 8.78 -23.01 3.80
C LYS A 203 9.56 -21.72 3.49
N ALA A 204 9.32 -21.12 2.31
CA ALA A 204 9.95 -19.85 1.95
C ALA A 204 9.42 -18.73 2.83
N ALA A 205 8.10 -18.63 2.96
CA ALA A 205 7.48 -17.65 3.83
C ALA A 205 7.98 -17.77 5.29
N ASP A 206 8.13 -18.98 5.83
CA ASP A 206 8.63 -19.25 7.18
C ASP A 206 10.09 -18.79 7.40
N CYS A 207 10.93 -18.89 6.36
CA CYS A 207 12.32 -18.45 6.42
C CYS A 207 12.46 -16.93 6.41
N TRP A 208 11.52 -16.26 5.75
CA TRP A 208 11.52 -14.81 5.59
C TRP A 208 10.63 -14.08 6.59
N THR A 209 9.70 -14.78 7.24
CA THR A 209 8.84 -14.21 8.30
C THR A 209 9.70 -13.57 9.38
N GLY A 210 9.43 -12.31 9.70
CA GLY A 210 10.19 -11.52 10.65
C GLY A 210 11.39 -10.79 10.05
N ALA A 211 11.72 -11.00 8.77
CA ALA A 211 12.81 -10.31 8.10
C ALA A 211 12.53 -8.82 8.01
N LYS A 212 13.58 -8.05 8.26
CA LYS A 212 13.59 -6.59 8.28
C LYS A 212 14.63 -6.10 7.29
N LEU A 213 14.20 -5.34 6.30
CA LEU A 213 15.12 -4.67 5.38
C LEU A 213 15.35 -3.23 5.85
N PRO A 214 16.60 -2.85 6.13
CA PRO A 214 16.91 -1.46 6.41
C PRO A 214 16.73 -0.65 5.13
N ASP A 215 15.94 0.41 5.20
CA ASP A 215 15.87 1.40 4.15
C ASP A 215 16.64 2.65 4.58
N ALA A 216 17.66 3.00 3.81
CA ALA A 216 18.53 4.13 4.12
C ALA A 216 17.80 5.49 4.09
N ARG A 217 16.65 5.58 3.41
CA ARG A 217 15.84 6.82 3.33
C ARG A 217 14.66 6.85 4.30
N LEU A 218 14.18 5.69 4.77
CA LEU A 218 13.03 5.60 5.69
C LEU A 218 13.44 5.69 7.19
N GLY A 219 14.73 5.84 7.49
CA GLY A 219 15.24 5.93 8.86
C GLY A 219 15.25 4.59 9.62
N GLU A 220 15.77 4.56 10.86
CA GLU A 220 15.92 3.31 11.63
C GLU A 220 14.59 2.60 11.98
N GLY A 221 13.46 3.32 11.90
CA GLY A 221 12.13 2.87 12.33
C GLY A 221 11.20 2.34 11.24
N GLN A 222 11.44 2.65 9.96
CA GLN A 222 10.59 2.19 8.85
C GLN A 222 11.36 1.15 8.03
N GLN A 223 11.04 -0.11 8.28
CA GLN A 223 11.69 -1.26 7.67
C GLN A 223 10.63 -2.07 6.96
N LEU A 224 10.96 -2.58 5.76
CA LEU A 224 10.07 -3.56 5.14
C LEU A 224 10.05 -4.81 6.02
N PHE A 225 8.85 -5.17 6.49
CA PHE A 225 8.64 -6.33 7.34
C PHE A 225 7.90 -7.42 6.56
N VAL A 226 8.44 -8.64 6.59
CA VAL A 226 7.82 -9.80 5.94
C VAL A 226 7.08 -10.62 6.98
N GLU A 227 5.78 -10.85 6.80
CA GLU A 227 4.97 -11.59 7.76
C GLU A 227 3.85 -12.41 7.11
N PRO A 228 3.29 -13.40 7.82
CA PRO A 228 2.05 -14.04 7.39
C PRO A 228 0.93 -12.99 7.29
N ALA A 229 0.25 -12.91 6.14
CA ALA A 229 -0.84 -11.95 5.95
C ALA A 229 -1.95 -12.11 6.99
N ILE A 230 -2.15 -13.35 7.48
CA ILE A 230 -3.11 -13.69 8.53
C ILE A 230 -2.92 -12.90 9.84
N MET A 231 -1.73 -12.32 10.08
CA MET A 231 -1.49 -11.43 11.22
C MET A 231 -2.37 -10.18 11.18
N GLN A 232 -2.73 -9.71 9.98
CA GLN A 232 -3.62 -8.56 9.75
C GLN A 232 -5.07 -8.87 10.14
N SER A 233 -5.40 -10.15 10.31
CA SER A 233 -6.74 -10.65 10.64
C SER A 233 -6.92 -10.97 12.13
N GLY A 234 -6.06 -10.44 13.02
CA GLY A 234 -5.99 -10.83 14.43
C GLY A 234 -7.31 -10.77 15.20
N ALA A 235 -8.01 -9.64 15.13
CA ALA A 235 -9.31 -9.45 15.80
C ALA A 235 -10.38 -10.38 15.21
N PHE A 236 -10.55 -10.35 13.88
CA PHE A 236 -11.48 -11.22 13.17
C PHE A 236 -11.24 -12.71 13.47
N ILE A 237 -9.98 -13.15 13.52
CA ILE A 237 -9.64 -14.55 13.77
C ILE A 237 -9.95 -14.97 15.19
N LYS A 238 -9.69 -14.09 16.16
CA LYS A 238 -10.04 -14.36 17.55
C LYS A 238 -11.53 -14.60 17.72
N ASP A 239 -12.35 -13.83 17.02
CA ASP A 239 -13.80 -13.83 17.22
C ASP A 239 -14.52 -14.84 16.31
N HIS A 240 -14.01 -15.10 15.10
CA HIS A 240 -14.69 -15.90 14.08
C HIS A 240 -13.93 -17.14 13.59
N LEU A 241 -12.61 -17.24 13.82
CA LEU A 241 -11.76 -18.33 13.34
C LEU A 241 -10.74 -18.79 14.40
N PRO A 242 -11.15 -19.11 15.65
CA PRO A 242 -10.20 -19.34 16.75
C PRO A 242 -9.24 -20.50 16.50
N ASN A 243 -9.56 -21.42 15.58
CA ASN A 243 -8.67 -22.48 15.13
C ASN A 243 -7.41 -21.96 14.41
N LEU A 244 -7.40 -20.71 13.94
CA LEU A 244 -6.26 -20.08 13.28
C LEU A 244 -5.40 -19.23 14.24
N LEU A 245 -5.83 -19.00 15.49
CA LEU A 245 -5.05 -18.25 16.49
C LEU A 245 -3.60 -18.73 16.67
N PRO A 246 -3.29 -20.04 16.69
CA PRO A 246 -1.92 -20.51 16.81
C PRO A 246 -0.98 -20.08 15.67
N HIS A 247 -1.56 -19.71 14.51
CA HIS A 247 -0.81 -19.19 13.36
C HIS A 247 -0.49 -17.69 13.48
N ILE A 248 -1.15 -16.97 14.39
CA ILE A 248 -0.92 -15.56 14.68
C ILE A 248 0.07 -15.40 15.83
N GLU A 249 -0.07 -16.20 16.88
CA GLU A 249 0.68 -16.05 18.13
C GLU A 249 2.19 -16.39 18.03
N ASN A 250 2.64 -16.96 16.90
CA ASN A 250 4.00 -17.49 16.72
C ASN A 250 4.88 -16.75 15.69
N ALA A 251 4.52 -15.56 15.24
CA ALA A 251 5.36 -14.75 14.35
C ALA A 251 6.52 -14.08 15.11
N ALA A 252 7.45 -14.87 15.64
CA ALA A 252 8.65 -14.34 16.27
C ALA A 252 9.54 -13.62 15.23
N GLN A 253 10.14 -12.49 15.63
CA GLN A 253 11.14 -11.81 14.82
C GLN A 253 12.33 -12.77 14.57
N LYS A 254 12.54 -13.13 13.31
CA LYS A 254 13.68 -13.97 12.91
C LYS A 254 14.78 -13.08 12.32
N PRO A 255 16.06 -13.41 12.55
CA PRO A 255 17.16 -12.73 11.88
C PRO A 255 17.05 -12.95 10.37
N PHE A 256 17.48 -11.95 9.60
CA PHE A 256 17.46 -12.00 8.14
C PHE A 256 18.15 -13.28 7.61
N PRO A 257 17.54 -14.02 6.66
CA PRO A 257 18.08 -15.29 6.21
C PRO A 257 19.47 -15.14 5.58
N LYS A 258 20.38 -16.06 5.93
CA LYS A 258 21.76 -16.05 5.40
C LYS A 258 21.80 -16.26 3.90
N SER A 259 20.85 -17.00 3.32
CA SER A 259 20.75 -17.23 1.88
C SER A 259 19.48 -16.60 1.33
N ALA A 260 19.58 -16.06 0.12
CA ALA A 260 18.45 -15.58 -0.66
C ALA A 260 17.49 -16.69 -1.15
N CYS A 261 17.93 -17.96 -1.10
CA CYS A 261 17.31 -19.10 -1.78
C CYS A 261 17.01 -20.30 -0.87
N LEU A 262 17.30 -20.21 0.43
CA LEU A 262 16.82 -21.17 1.42
C LEU A 262 15.35 -20.82 1.68
N PRO A 263 14.33 -21.61 1.25
CA PRO A 263 14.23 -23.00 0.81
C PRO A 263 13.56 -23.19 -0.57
N ILE A 264 13.84 -22.31 -1.54
CA ILE A 264 13.45 -22.45 -2.95
C ILE A 264 13.99 -23.77 -3.55
N ARG A 265 15.11 -24.31 -3.07
CA ARG A 265 15.65 -25.61 -3.55
C ARG A 265 14.66 -26.78 -3.39
N HIS A 266 13.83 -26.77 -2.35
CA HIS A 266 12.80 -27.81 -2.15
C HIS A 266 11.53 -27.50 -2.97
N VAL A 267 11.18 -26.22 -3.08
CA VAL A 267 10.08 -25.70 -3.90
C VAL A 267 10.30 -25.99 -5.39
N LEU A 268 11.51 -25.80 -5.91
CA LEU A 268 11.86 -26.05 -7.31
C LEU A 268 11.74 -27.53 -7.66
N ARG A 269 11.98 -28.44 -6.72
CA ARG A 269 11.79 -29.87 -6.99
C ARG A 269 10.31 -30.19 -7.24
N ASP A 270 9.42 -29.58 -6.48
CA ASP A 270 7.98 -29.87 -6.56
C ASP A 270 7.31 -29.03 -7.68
N MET A 271 7.83 -27.83 -8.00
CA MET A 271 7.36 -26.97 -9.11
C MET A 271 7.89 -27.37 -10.49
N ILE A 272 9.12 -27.91 -10.61
CA ILE A 272 9.71 -28.28 -11.92
C ILE A 272 9.28 -29.70 -12.33
N PHE A 273 8.99 -30.58 -11.37
CA PHE A 273 8.72 -32.00 -11.66
C PHE A 273 7.27 -32.44 -11.42
N GLY A 274 6.37 -31.54 -11.03
CA GLY A 274 4.90 -31.71 -11.00
C GLY A 274 4.38 -33.00 -10.33
N GLN A 275 3.75 -32.89 -9.17
CA GLN A 275 2.93 -34.02 -8.69
C GLN A 275 1.63 -34.12 -9.50
N SER A 276 1.38 -35.34 -9.97
CA SER A 276 0.25 -35.74 -10.81
C SER A 276 -0.98 -36.11 -9.97
N GLU A 277 -2.15 -35.73 -10.49
CA GLU A 277 -3.50 -36.32 -10.37
C GLU A 277 -4.58 -35.73 -9.41
N LYS A 278 -5.60 -35.15 -10.09
CA LYS A 278 -7.07 -35.39 -10.04
C LYS A 278 -7.90 -35.17 -8.77
N ALA A 279 -8.96 -34.34 -8.92
CA ALA A 279 -10.30 -34.58 -8.37
C ALA A 279 -11.37 -33.67 -9.04
N PRO A 280 -12.69 -33.95 -8.90
CA PRO A 280 -13.65 -33.92 -10.02
C PRO A 280 -14.75 -32.85 -9.95
N ALA A 281 -15.63 -32.94 -10.97
CA ALA A 281 -16.64 -32.01 -11.43
C ALA A 281 -17.95 -31.90 -10.63
N GLY A 282 -18.58 -30.71 -10.74
CA GLY A 282 -20.02 -30.56 -11.00
C GLY A 282 -20.88 -29.92 -9.91
N LEU A 283 -21.50 -28.76 -10.17
CA LEU A 283 -22.94 -28.59 -10.43
C LEU A 283 -23.34 -27.10 -10.56
N ARG A 284 -24.36 -26.85 -11.42
CA ARG A 284 -24.89 -25.55 -11.88
C ARG A 284 -26.15 -25.10 -11.07
N PRO A 285 -26.59 -23.83 -11.22
CA PRO A 285 -27.33 -23.05 -10.21
C PRO A 285 -28.84 -22.92 -10.49
N THR A 286 -29.59 -22.24 -9.60
CA THR A 286 -30.93 -21.72 -9.91
C THR A 286 -31.22 -20.36 -9.23
N SER A 287 -32.04 -19.58 -9.93
CA SER A 287 -32.20 -18.13 -9.99
C SER A 287 -32.88 -17.39 -8.82
N MET A 288 -32.58 -16.10 -8.73
CA MET A 288 -33.32 -15.05 -8.00
C MET A 288 -34.40 -14.39 -8.88
N THR A 289 -35.32 -13.65 -8.24
CA THR A 289 -36.13 -12.58 -8.85
C THR A 289 -36.29 -11.38 -7.89
N THR A 290 -35.77 -10.23 -8.33
CA THR A 290 -36.23 -8.81 -8.25
C THR A 290 -37.18 -8.33 -7.13
N THR A 291 -36.99 -7.10 -6.61
CA THR A 291 -37.50 -5.82 -7.18
C THR A 291 -37.14 -4.59 -6.30
N THR A 292 -36.78 -3.51 -6.98
CA THR A 292 -36.47 -2.12 -6.59
C THR A 292 -37.70 -1.34 -6.08
N ASP A 293 -37.54 -0.33 -5.22
CA ASP A 293 -38.07 1.02 -5.51
C ASP A 293 -37.51 2.12 -4.58
N SER A 294 -37.31 3.30 -5.16
CA SER A 294 -36.75 4.52 -4.58
C SER A 294 -37.83 5.62 -4.49
N ALA A 295 -37.71 6.58 -3.56
CA ALA A 295 -38.10 7.99 -3.80
C ALA A 295 -37.74 8.93 -2.62
N PRO A 296 -37.58 10.25 -2.88
CA PRO A 296 -36.68 11.16 -2.14
C PRO A 296 -37.41 12.24 -1.32
N LEU A 297 -36.67 13.02 -0.52
CA LEU A 297 -37.19 14.17 0.23
C LEU A 297 -36.35 15.44 0.02
N ALA A 298 -37.09 16.56 -0.02
CA ALA A 298 -36.69 17.88 -0.48
C ALA A 298 -36.05 18.77 0.60
N SER A 299 -35.31 19.76 0.11
CA SER A 299 -34.46 20.75 0.77
C SER A 299 -35.21 21.86 1.52
N THR A 300 -34.62 22.31 2.63
CA THR A 300 -35.03 23.50 3.40
C THR A 300 -33.90 24.52 3.37
N GLU A 301 -34.20 25.79 3.06
CA GLU A 301 -33.24 26.89 2.99
C GLU A 301 -32.63 27.19 4.38
N SER A 302 -31.29 27.16 4.45
CA SER A 302 -30.49 27.24 5.68
C SER A 302 -30.10 28.69 6.04
N LEU A 303 -30.22 29.04 7.32
CA LEU A 303 -29.60 30.23 7.92
C LEU A 303 -28.08 30.06 7.90
N LYS A 304 -27.34 31.04 7.38
CA LYS A 304 -25.87 30.96 7.27
C LYS A 304 -25.21 30.76 8.65
N PRO A 305 -24.34 29.76 8.84
CA PRO A 305 -23.72 29.48 10.14
C PRO A 305 -22.82 30.62 10.66
N ASP A 306 -22.83 30.84 11.99
CA ASP A 306 -22.01 31.85 12.68
C ASP A 306 -20.58 31.35 12.91
N MET A 307 -19.67 31.67 11.98
CA MET A 307 -18.31 31.15 11.96
C MET A 307 -17.48 31.44 13.23
N PRO A 308 -17.43 32.68 13.77
CA PRO A 308 -16.78 32.93 15.05
C PRO A 308 -17.26 32.02 16.18
N ALA A 309 -18.56 31.80 16.32
CA ALA A 309 -19.12 30.93 17.35
C ALA A 309 -18.75 29.45 17.12
N LEU A 310 -18.69 29.00 15.87
CA LEU A 310 -18.22 27.66 15.52
C LEU A 310 -16.74 27.45 15.83
N ILE A 311 -15.90 28.44 15.53
CA ILE A 311 -14.47 28.42 15.84
C ILE A 311 -14.26 28.33 17.36
N ASP A 312 -14.98 29.12 18.15
CA ASP A 312 -14.90 29.06 19.62
C ASP A 312 -15.35 27.71 20.20
N ARG A 313 -16.29 27.03 19.52
CA ARG A 313 -16.71 25.66 19.89
C ARG A 313 -15.64 24.64 19.52
N ALA A 314 -15.12 24.70 18.30
CA ALA A 314 -14.02 23.85 17.84
C ALA A 314 -12.77 23.98 18.73
N ASP A 315 -12.39 25.21 19.07
CA ASP A 315 -11.25 25.52 19.94
C ASP A 315 -11.38 24.87 21.31
N ARG A 316 -12.53 25.06 21.98
CA ARG A 316 -12.78 24.45 23.28
C ARG A 316 -12.82 22.93 23.20
N TRP A 317 -13.45 22.37 22.17
CA TRP A 317 -13.57 20.93 22.02
C TRP A 317 -12.21 20.29 21.77
N LEU A 318 -11.39 20.82 20.85
CA LEU A 318 -10.07 20.27 20.55
C LEU A 318 -9.12 20.37 21.74
N ARG A 319 -9.11 21.50 22.46
CA ARG A 319 -8.30 21.64 23.69
C ARG A 319 -8.67 20.62 24.77
N ALA A 320 -9.95 20.27 24.88
CA ALA A 320 -10.45 19.36 25.90
C ALA A 320 -10.28 17.88 25.52
N ASN A 321 -10.51 17.54 24.24
CA ASN A 321 -10.64 16.15 23.79
C ASN A 321 -9.42 15.67 22.98
N ARG A 322 -8.66 16.58 22.36
CA ARG A 322 -7.45 16.26 21.59
C ARG A 322 -6.30 17.24 21.93
N PRO A 323 -5.85 17.28 23.20
CA PRO A 323 -4.89 18.29 23.65
C PRO A 323 -3.52 18.18 22.96
N GLY A 324 -3.03 16.98 22.62
CA GLY A 324 -1.76 16.83 21.89
C GLY A 324 -1.88 17.32 20.44
N PHE A 325 -2.93 16.90 19.73
CA PHE A 325 -3.26 17.44 18.40
C PHE A 325 -3.34 18.96 18.40
N TYR A 326 -4.11 19.54 19.33
CA TYR A 326 -4.30 20.99 19.42
C TYR A 326 -3.00 21.73 19.73
N ALA A 327 -2.11 21.14 20.53
CA ALA A 327 -0.84 21.74 20.91
C ALA A 327 0.12 21.90 19.72
N GLY A 328 0.08 20.99 18.74
CA GLY A 328 0.92 21.10 17.56
C GLY A 328 0.31 21.85 16.37
N LEU A 329 -0.98 22.20 16.41
CA LEU A 329 -1.55 23.10 15.41
C LEU A 329 -0.84 24.46 15.41
N LYS A 330 -0.32 24.85 14.24
CA LYS A 330 0.41 26.10 14.04
C LYS A 330 -0.46 27.31 14.43
N PRO A 331 0.13 28.38 14.97
CA PRO A 331 -0.57 29.65 15.20
C PRO A 331 -1.24 30.14 13.91
N GLY A 332 -2.40 30.77 14.02
CA GLY A 332 -3.11 31.28 12.86
C GLY A 332 -2.32 32.36 12.10
N VAL A 333 -2.64 32.49 10.81
CA VAL A 333 -1.96 33.42 9.88
C VAL A 333 -2.50 34.84 9.98
N SER A 334 -1.70 35.79 9.54
CA SER A 334 -2.07 37.20 9.40
C SER A 334 -2.86 37.47 8.12
N ASP A 335 -3.59 38.60 8.09
CA ASP A 335 -4.26 39.03 6.86
C ASP A 335 -3.28 39.28 5.71
N ALA A 336 -2.05 39.72 6.00
CA ALA A 336 -1.04 39.96 4.98
C ALA A 336 -0.56 38.68 4.27
N GLU A 337 -0.50 37.56 5.00
CA GLU A 337 -0.18 36.24 4.44
C GLU A 337 -1.31 35.72 3.55
N LEU A 338 -2.56 35.85 4.01
CA LEU A 338 -3.75 35.51 3.21
C LEU A 338 -3.86 36.35 1.94
N ASP A 339 -3.61 37.66 2.04
CA ASP A 339 -3.63 38.56 0.88
C ASP A 339 -2.46 38.27 -0.08
N ALA A 340 -1.34 37.72 0.41
CA ALA A 340 -0.26 37.24 -0.44
C ALA A 340 -0.64 35.95 -1.19
N TYR A 341 -1.33 35.02 -0.52
CA TYR A 341 -1.89 33.82 -1.13
C TYR A 341 -2.89 34.16 -2.25
N GLU A 342 -3.85 35.06 -1.97
CA GLU A 342 -4.83 35.55 -2.95
C GLU A 342 -4.16 36.16 -4.19
N ARG A 343 -3.15 37.00 -3.98
CA ARG A 343 -2.37 37.60 -5.08
C ARG A 343 -1.57 36.57 -5.87
N ARG A 344 -1.03 35.53 -5.22
CA ARG A 344 -0.25 34.48 -5.87
C ARG A 344 -1.09 33.71 -6.89
N PHE A 345 -2.34 33.40 -6.55
CA PHE A 345 -3.22 32.57 -7.39
C PHE A 345 -4.29 33.36 -8.14
N GLY A 346 -4.36 34.67 -7.96
CA GLY A 346 -5.35 35.52 -8.64
C GLY A 346 -6.80 35.22 -8.24
N LEU A 347 -7.01 34.80 -6.98
CA LEU A 347 -8.31 34.41 -6.44
C LEU A 347 -8.66 35.22 -5.18
N THR A 348 -9.90 35.12 -4.71
CA THR A 348 -10.35 35.70 -3.43
C THR A 348 -10.78 34.57 -2.50
N LEU A 349 -10.14 34.45 -1.34
CA LEU A 349 -10.48 33.42 -0.37
C LEU A 349 -11.88 33.70 0.21
N PRO A 350 -12.72 32.66 0.42
CA PRO A 350 -13.96 32.82 1.15
C PRO A 350 -13.70 33.39 2.55
N PRO A 351 -14.49 34.37 3.02
CA PRO A 351 -14.29 34.98 4.34
C PRO A 351 -14.22 33.96 5.48
N GLU A 352 -14.96 32.86 5.36
CA GLU A 352 -15.02 31.81 6.36
C GLU A 352 -13.75 30.97 6.40
N LEU A 353 -13.13 30.69 5.24
CA LEU A 353 -11.85 30.01 5.16
C LEU A 353 -10.72 30.88 5.71
N ARG A 354 -10.77 32.20 5.46
CA ARG A 354 -9.86 33.17 6.09
C ARG A 354 -9.95 33.12 7.62
N LEU A 355 -11.17 33.06 8.18
CA LEU A 355 -11.36 32.97 9.63
C LEU A 355 -10.73 31.70 10.21
N VAL A 356 -10.85 30.55 9.53
CA VAL A 356 -10.27 29.28 9.99
C VAL A 356 -8.75 29.33 9.98
N TRP A 357 -8.10 29.80 8.90
CA TRP A 357 -6.64 29.93 8.88
C TRP A 357 -6.10 31.00 9.84
N LYS A 358 -6.87 32.06 10.12
CA LYS A 358 -6.54 33.04 11.17
C LYS A 358 -6.65 32.46 12.58
N TRP A 359 -7.47 31.43 12.77
CA TRP A 359 -7.55 30.71 14.04
C TRP A 359 -6.37 29.76 14.21
N LYS A 360 -6.13 28.87 13.23
CA LYS A 360 -5.02 27.91 13.23
C LYS A 360 -4.50 27.69 11.80
N ASN A 361 -3.18 27.62 11.63
CA ASN A 361 -2.54 27.47 10.33
C ASN A 361 -2.19 26.00 10.01
N GLY A 362 -3.13 25.08 10.18
CA GLY A 362 -2.88 23.66 9.94
C GLY A 362 -1.93 23.00 10.94
N SER A 363 -1.66 21.73 10.67
CA SER A 363 -0.67 20.91 11.40
C SER A 363 0.77 21.18 10.90
N PRO A 364 1.83 20.74 11.63
CA PRO A 364 3.23 20.94 11.25
C PRO A 364 3.64 20.17 10.00
N ASP A 365 4.36 20.77 9.05
CA ASP A 365 4.62 20.19 7.72
C ASP A 365 5.45 18.89 7.75
N ASP A 366 6.13 18.59 8.87
CA ASP A 366 6.98 17.41 9.06
C ASP A 366 6.25 16.28 9.84
N PRO A 367 5.95 15.12 9.21
CA PRO A 367 5.33 13.97 9.87
C PRO A 367 6.28 13.18 10.80
N LEU A 368 7.57 13.53 10.86
CA LEU A 368 8.56 12.86 11.72
C LEU A 368 8.46 13.27 13.20
N VAL A 369 7.62 14.25 13.51
CA VAL A 369 7.17 14.48 14.88
C VAL A 369 6.07 13.46 15.15
N GLY A 370 6.44 12.22 15.50
CA GLY A 370 5.52 11.12 15.82
C GLY A 370 4.71 11.34 17.11
N ASP A 371 4.13 12.52 17.26
CA ASP A 371 3.19 12.91 18.31
C ASP A 371 1.81 13.21 17.68
N GLU A 372 0.80 13.36 18.55
CA GLU A 372 -0.61 13.56 18.15
C GLU A 372 -0.84 14.81 17.24
N SER A 373 0.16 15.66 17.00
CA SER A 373 0.03 16.86 16.18
C SER A 373 -0.07 16.61 14.67
N SER A 374 0.43 15.47 14.20
CA SER A 374 0.35 15.05 12.80
C SER A 374 -0.93 14.30 12.45
N ASP A 375 -1.76 13.98 13.45
CA ASP A 375 -3.01 13.23 13.25
C ASP A 375 -3.95 13.91 12.26
N ALA A 376 -4.88 13.14 11.69
CA ALA A 376 -5.95 13.69 10.87
C ALA A 376 -6.86 14.65 11.66
N LEU A 377 -7.37 15.67 10.96
CA LEU A 377 -8.42 16.56 11.47
C LEU A 377 -9.76 15.82 11.50
N LEU A 378 -10.07 15.11 10.42
CA LEU A 378 -11.31 14.38 10.18
C LEU A 378 -11.05 13.25 9.19
N HIS A 379 -11.56 12.03 9.47
CA HIS A 379 -11.25 10.83 8.70
C HIS A 379 -9.72 10.66 8.58
N ASN A 380 -9.20 10.48 7.35
CA ASN A 380 -7.77 10.47 7.03
C ASN A 380 -7.26 11.82 6.51
N HIS A 381 -8.05 12.89 6.60
CA HIS A 381 -7.68 14.22 6.09
C HIS A 381 -7.08 15.09 7.20
N ARG A 382 -5.83 15.51 7.00
CA ARG A 382 -5.12 16.46 7.85
C ARG A 382 -5.45 17.90 7.45
N PHE A 383 -5.55 18.79 8.43
CA PHE A 383 -5.64 20.24 8.17
C PHE A 383 -4.26 20.78 7.73
N ILE A 384 -4.16 21.28 6.51
CA ILE A 384 -2.88 21.76 5.95
C ILE A 384 -2.68 23.25 6.21
N SER A 385 -1.41 23.67 6.24
CA SER A 385 -1.05 25.07 6.40
C SER A 385 -1.37 25.87 5.13
N LEU A 386 -1.40 27.21 5.25
CA LEU A 386 -1.58 28.11 4.10
C LEU A 386 -0.46 27.95 3.08
N ASP A 387 0.76 27.66 3.53
CA ASP A 387 1.92 27.43 2.67
C ASP A 387 1.77 26.10 1.91
N ASP A 388 1.45 25.01 2.61
CA ASP A 388 1.17 23.69 1.99
C ASP A 388 0.03 23.79 0.98
N SER A 389 -1.07 24.47 1.34
CA SER A 389 -2.19 24.72 0.44
C SER A 389 -1.73 25.40 -0.85
N GLY A 390 -0.78 26.35 -0.74
CA GLY A 390 -0.21 27.04 -1.88
C GLY A 390 0.75 26.18 -2.70
N GLU A 391 1.54 25.32 -2.07
CA GLU A 391 2.41 24.37 -2.77
C GLU A 391 1.60 23.33 -3.55
N THR A 392 0.69 22.63 -2.86
CA THR A 392 -0.26 21.68 -3.47
C THR A 392 -1.05 22.33 -4.60
N LYS A 393 -1.57 23.55 -4.38
CA LYS A 393 -2.31 24.25 -5.43
C LYS A 393 -1.44 24.56 -6.65
N ALA A 394 -0.20 25.04 -6.44
CA ALA A 394 0.69 25.37 -7.54
C ALA A 394 1.08 24.14 -8.37
N GLU A 395 1.25 23.00 -7.71
CA GLU A 395 1.47 21.71 -8.34
C GLU A 395 0.26 21.28 -9.18
N LEU A 396 -0.93 21.22 -8.59
CA LEU A 396 -2.16 20.82 -9.28
C LEU A 396 -2.54 21.79 -10.43
N ASP A 397 -2.35 23.10 -10.23
CA ASP A 397 -2.56 24.10 -11.30
C ASP A 397 -1.56 23.91 -12.46
N GLY A 398 -0.36 23.39 -12.18
CA GLY A 398 0.70 23.10 -13.14
C GLY A 398 0.45 21.85 -13.98
N MET A 399 -0.31 20.89 -13.45
CA MET A 399 -0.72 19.66 -14.16
C MET A 399 -1.83 19.91 -15.19
N ILE A 400 -2.52 21.07 -15.14
CA ILE A 400 -3.57 21.42 -16.11
C ILE A 400 -3.00 21.47 -17.53
N GLY A 401 -3.51 20.59 -18.41
CA GLY A 401 -3.09 20.50 -19.81
C GLY A 401 -1.82 19.70 -20.05
N ALA A 402 -1.25 19.09 -18.99
CA ALA A 402 -0.23 18.07 -19.06
C ALA A 402 -0.84 16.73 -18.61
N ASP A 403 -0.85 16.47 -17.30
CA ASP A 403 -1.38 15.24 -16.71
C ASP A 403 -2.91 15.28 -16.57
N PHE A 404 -3.49 16.48 -16.46
CA PHE A 404 -4.94 16.68 -16.46
C PHE A 404 -5.40 17.03 -17.88
N GLU A 405 -5.73 16.01 -18.66
CA GLU A 405 -6.23 16.13 -20.04
C GLU A 405 -7.61 16.82 -20.10
N SER A 406 -8.41 16.72 -19.03
CA SER A 406 -9.72 17.36 -18.90
C SER A 406 -9.66 18.60 -18.00
N PRO A 407 -10.22 19.75 -18.43
CA PRO A 407 -10.33 20.94 -17.58
C PRO A 407 -11.30 20.75 -16.40
N GLU A 408 -12.05 19.65 -16.37
CA GLU A 408 -12.94 19.28 -15.26
C GLU A 408 -12.20 18.50 -14.16
N TRP A 409 -10.97 18.02 -14.42
CA TRP A 409 -10.20 17.25 -13.44
C TRP A 409 -9.77 18.13 -12.25
N TRP A 410 -9.18 19.28 -12.54
CA TRP A 410 -8.79 20.28 -11.54
C TRP A 410 -9.06 21.68 -12.08
N LYS A 411 -9.62 22.54 -11.22
CA LYS A 411 -9.93 23.92 -11.58
C LYS A 411 -9.09 24.89 -10.75
N ARG A 412 -8.62 25.95 -11.39
CA ARG A 412 -7.78 26.98 -10.75
C ARG A 412 -8.51 27.72 -9.63
N GLU A 413 -9.83 27.62 -9.60
CA GLU A 413 -10.68 28.19 -8.56
C GLU A 413 -10.81 27.30 -7.31
N TRP A 414 -10.23 26.09 -7.33
CA TRP A 414 -10.24 25.18 -6.20
C TRP A 414 -9.04 25.43 -5.27
N ILE A 415 -9.32 25.44 -3.97
CA ILE A 415 -8.36 25.72 -2.90
C ILE A 415 -8.30 24.51 -1.97
N PRO A 416 -7.23 23.71 -1.98
CA PRO A 416 -7.08 22.60 -1.04
C PRO A 416 -6.89 23.15 0.37
N PHE A 417 -7.61 22.62 1.35
CA PHE A 417 -7.42 22.99 2.77
C PHE A 417 -7.23 21.77 3.67
N THR A 418 -7.23 20.57 3.10
CA THR A 418 -6.79 19.34 3.77
C THR A 418 -5.95 18.49 2.82
N THR A 419 -5.27 17.48 3.37
CA THR A 419 -4.56 16.44 2.60
C THR A 419 -4.77 15.08 3.24
N SER A 420 -4.96 14.03 2.44
CA SER A 420 -4.88 12.64 2.88
C SER A 420 -3.45 12.08 2.85
N TRP A 421 -2.48 12.88 2.39
CA TRP A 421 -1.11 12.47 2.01
C TRP A 421 -1.01 11.57 0.78
N GLY A 422 -2.09 10.90 0.39
CA GLY A 422 -2.21 10.15 -0.86
C GLY A 422 -2.74 10.98 -2.03
N GLY A 423 -2.58 12.31 -2.01
CA GLY A 423 -3.04 13.21 -3.09
C GLY A 423 -4.52 13.59 -3.05
N ASP A 424 -5.30 13.12 -2.08
CA ASP A 424 -6.71 13.52 -1.94
C ASP A 424 -6.85 14.76 -1.05
N HIS A 425 -7.78 15.62 -1.44
CA HIS A 425 -7.98 16.91 -0.79
C HIS A 425 -9.47 17.19 -0.64
N TYR A 426 -9.88 17.63 0.55
CA TYR A 426 -11.02 18.53 0.61
C TYR A 426 -10.58 19.90 0.11
N ALA A 427 -11.28 20.37 -0.92
CA ALA A 427 -11.01 21.64 -1.55
C ALA A 427 -12.24 22.54 -1.49
N VAL A 428 -11.99 23.84 -1.35
CA VAL A 428 -13.04 24.84 -1.50
C VAL A 428 -13.09 25.28 -2.96
N GLU A 429 -14.21 25.00 -3.60
CA GLU A 429 -14.52 25.51 -4.93
C GLU A 429 -15.15 26.90 -4.81
N ILE A 430 -14.52 27.88 -5.46
CA ILE A 430 -15.09 29.21 -5.64
C ILE A 430 -15.78 29.28 -7.01
N SER A 431 -17.10 29.41 -7.02
CA SER A 431 -17.86 29.65 -8.26
C SER A 431 -18.98 30.65 -8.01
N ASP A 432 -19.04 31.73 -8.79
CA ASP A 432 -20.14 32.70 -8.78
C ASP A 432 -20.56 33.20 -7.37
N GLY A 433 -19.57 33.54 -6.54
CA GLY A 433 -19.81 34.04 -5.17
C GLY A 433 -20.25 32.97 -4.16
N LYS A 434 -20.19 31.68 -4.52
CA LYS A 434 -20.39 30.53 -3.64
C LYS A 434 -19.05 29.87 -3.31
N SER A 435 -18.96 29.26 -2.14
CA SER A 435 -17.78 28.55 -1.64
C SER A 435 -18.13 27.12 -1.26
N ARG A 436 -18.29 26.22 -2.24
CA ARG A 436 -18.66 24.82 -1.95
C ARG A 436 -17.45 24.04 -1.46
N VAL A 437 -17.67 23.05 -0.61
CA VAL A 437 -16.62 22.10 -0.25
C VAL A 437 -16.80 20.85 -1.09
N ILE A 438 -15.74 20.45 -1.78
CA ILE A 438 -15.69 19.26 -2.63
C ILE A 438 -14.66 18.26 -2.12
N ASP A 439 -14.95 16.99 -2.35
CA ASP A 439 -13.99 15.89 -2.23
C ASP A 439 -13.26 15.76 -3.56
N PHE A 440 -12.00 16.21 -3.61
CA PHE A 440 -11.10 15.98 -4.72
C PHE A 440 -10.29 14.73 -4.44
N ARG A 441 -10.47 13.72 -5.29
CA ARG A 441 -9.67 12.51 -5.31
C ARG A 441 -8.78 12.55 -6.54
N HIS A 442 -7.50 12.26 -6.34
CA HIS A 442 -6.49 12.41 -7.38
C HIS A 442 -6.65 11.39 -8.52
N ASP A 443 -7.36 10.29 -8.27
CA ASP A 443 -7.56 9.12 -9.14
C ASP A 443 -8.99 8.97 -9.66
N GLU A 444 -9.95 9.69 -9.10
CA GLU A 444 -11.34 9.69 -9.56
C GLU A 444 -11.70 10.96 -10.31
N GLU A 445 -12.57 10.86 -11.32
CA GLU A 445 -13.17 12.03 -12.00
C GLU A 445 -14.29 12.68 -11.19
N THR A 446 -14.84 11.96 -10.19
CA THR A 446 -16.01 12.44 -9.45
C THR A 446 -15.64 13.58 -8.50
N ARG A 447 -16.48 14.61 -8.42
CA ARG A 447 -16.28 15.79 -7.54
C ARG A 447 -17.47 15.89 -6.61
N ASN A 448 -17.47 15.06 -5.57
CA ASN A 448 -18.57 15.00 -4.61
C ASN A 448 -18.64 16.30 -3.83
N ILE A 449 -19.83 16.91 -3.76
CA ILE A 449 -20.06 18.10 -2.96
C ILE A 449 -20.33 17.66 -1.53
N LEU A 450 -19.39 17.93 -0.63
CA LEU A 450 -19.50 17.62 0.80
C LEU A 450 -20.42 18.62 1.50
N ALA A 451 -20.36 19.89 1.11
CA ALA A 451 -21.26 20.92 1.63
C ALA A 451 -21.49 22.03 0.60
N PRO A 452 -22.67 22.67 0.61
CA PRO A 452 -22.99 23.76 -0.31
C PRO A 452 -22.27 25.07 0.06
N SER A 453 -21.69 25.17 1.26
CA SER A 453 -20.82 26.25 1.68
C SER A 453 -19.72 25.77 2.64
N PHE A 454 -18.58 26.46 2.70
CA PHE A 454 -17.52 26.17 3.68
C PHE A 454 -18.02 26.37 5.13
N ALA A 455 -18.92 27.34 5.35
CA ALA A 455 -19.55 27.56 6.65
C ALA A 455 -20.35 26.35 7.11
N GLU A 456 -21.14 25.75 6.21
CA GLU A 456 -21.93 24.55 6.51
C GLU A 456 -21.06 23.32 6.69
N TRP A 457 -19.99 23.17 5.91
CA TRP A 457 -19.01 22.10 6.14
C TRP A 457 -18.39 22.21 7.55
N PHE A 458 -17.95 23.41 7.93
CA PHE A 458 -17.33 23.63 9.23
C PHE A 458 -18.33 23.45 10.37
N GLU A 459 -19.60 23.84 10.19
CA GLU A 459 -20.67 23.56 11.14
C GLU A 459 -20.87 22.05 11.34
N GLN A 460 -20.96 21.29 10.24
CA GLN A 460 -21.10 19.84 10.29
C GLN A 460 -19.91 19.21 11.03
N PHE A 461 -18.68 19.62 10.71
CA PHE A 461 -17.47 19.20 11.41
C PHE A 461 -17.56 19.45 12.93
N VAL A 462 -17.97 20.64 13.35
CA VAL A 462 -18.13 21.00 14.78
C VAL A 462 -19.23 20.19 15.46
N VAL A 463 -20.36 19.98 14.79
CA VAL A 463 -21.46 19.18 15.33
C VAL A 463 -21.05 17.71 15.49
N THR A 464 -20.35 17.14 14.52
CA THR A 464 -19.83 15.77 14.58
C THR A 464 -18.79 15.60 15.69
N MET A 465 -17.88 16.58 15.85
CA MET A 465 -16.96 16.64 17.00
C MET A 465 -17.70 16.55 18.33
N GLU A 466 -18.68 17.44 18.55
CA GLU A 466 -19.40 17.53 19.82
C GLU A 466 -20.26 16.31 20.14
N ARG A 467 -20.67 15.55 19.12
CA ARG A 467 -21.38 14.27 19.29
C ARG A 467 -20.47 13.09 19.59
N GLY A 468 -19.15 13.25 19.44
CA GLY A 468 -18.19 12.15 19.55
C GLY A 468 -18.30 11.16 18.38
N GLU A 469 -18.87 11.58 17.26
CA GLU A 469 -19.06 10.79 16.03
C GLU A 469 -17.89 10.99 15.05
N LEU A 470 -16.81 11.63 15.51
CA LEU A 470 -15.69 11.97 14.66
C LEU A 470 -14.80 10.74 14.46
N GLU A 471 -14.77 10.20 13.25
CA GLU A 471 -13.83 9.17 12.87
C GLU A 471 -12.43 9.77 12.76
N LEU A 472 -11.50 9.18 13.52
CA LEU A 472 -10.08 9.53 13.55
C LEU A 472 -9.32 8.30 13.06
N SER A 473 -8.56 8.43 11.96
CA SER A 473 -7.69 7.37 11.44
C SER A 473 -6.31 7.40 12.07
#